data_AF-A0A8T5TYD7-F1
#
_entry.id   AF-A0A8T5TYD7-F1
#
_cell.length_a   1.000
_cell.length_b   1.000
_cell.length_c   1.000
_cell.angle_alpha   90.00
_cell.angle_beta   90.00
_cell.angle_gamma   90.00
#
_symmetry.space_group_name_H-M   'P 1'
#
loop_
_entity.id
_entity.type
_entity.pdbx_description
1 polymer ?
#
loop_
_entity_poly.entity_id
_entity_poly.type
_entity_poly.pdbx_seq_one_letter_code
_entity_poly.pdbx_strand_id
1 'polypeptide(L)'
;MFVKEELSTFEKNRPKTKKLWETAVRVLPGGISHNIRTFGLPSIGGFPVMISSANGPFIEDIDENKYLDFWNGHFAMILGHNPPEIQEIIKEHLSFGWHFGTNTKYQIDLASRLIDDNPGVEKIHKIEIISNIKNIETTKCSQCQTRKKKQYQGLKKSKVLI
;
A
#
# COMPACT_ATOMS: atom_id res chain seq x y z
N MET A 1 -0.47 -35.64 4.48
CA MET A 1 0.86 -36.07 4.02
C MET A 1 1.44 -35.03 3.07
N PHE A 2 0.73 -34.69 1.98
CA PHE A 2 1.10 -33.69 0.98
C PHE A 2 1.58 -32.32 1.52
N VAL A 3 0.80 -31.64 2.36
CA VAL A 3 1.17 -30.30 2.87
C VAL A 3 2.51 -30.28 3.62
N LYS A 4 2.86 -31.34 4.34
CA LYS A 4 4.13 -31.41 5.08
C LYS A 4 5.33 -31.54 4.14
N GLU A 5 5.16 -32.26 3.03
CA GLU A 5 6.19 -32.44 2.01
C GLU A 5 6.43 -31.14 1.23
N GLU A 6 5.36 -30.45 0.86
CA GLU A 6 5.42 -29.12 0.24
C GLU A 6 6.07 -28.09 1.17
N LEU A 7 5.71 -28.09 2.46
CA LEU A 7 6.35 -27.22 3.45
C LEU A 7 7.84 -27.54 3.60
N SER A 8 8.23 -28.81 3.63
CA SER A 8 9.63 -29.20 3.70
C SER A 8 10.42 -28.70 2.49
N THR A 9 9.85 -28.83 1.29
CA THR A 9 10.43 -28.31 0.04
C THR A 9 10.50 -26.78 0.06
N PHE A 10 9.45 -26.12 0.52
CA PHE A 10 9.37 -24.68 0.67
C PHE A 10 10.48 -24.14 1.57
N GLU A 11 10.70 -24.78 2.72
CA GLU A 11 11.75 -24.40 3.68
C GLU A 11 13.15 -24.67 3.12
N LYS A 12 13.36 -25.82 2.48
CA LYS A 12 14.65 -26.21 1.89
C LYS A 12 15.13 -25.20 0.84
N ASN A 13 14.20 -24.65 0.06
CA ASN A 13 14.50 -23.68 -0.97
C ASN A 13 14.65 -22.24 -0.43
N ARG A 14 14.40 -22.01 0.87
CA ARG A 14 14.39 -20.67 1.49
C ARG A 14 15.14 -20.58 2.82
N PRO A 15 16.40 -21.06 2.90
CA PRO A 15 17.15 -21.09 4.16
C PRO A 15 17.46 -19.68 4.72
N LYS A 16 17.77 -18.69 3.88
CA LYS A 16 18.05 -17.31 4.31
C LYS A 16 16.77 -16.67 4.84
N THR A 17 15.63 -16.87 4.16
CA THR A 17 14.31 -16.40 4.61
C THR A 17 13.96 -16.96 5.97
N LYS A 18 14.13 -18.26 6.20
CA LYS A 18 13.87 -18.90 7.49
C LYS A 18 14.67 -18.25 8.63
N LYS A 19 15.98 -18.07 8.42
CA LYS A 19 16.87 -17.42 9.40
C LYS A 19 16.47 -15.98 9.70
N LEU A 20 16.04 -15.22 8.68
CA LEU A 20 15.58 -13.86 8.87
C LEU A 20 14.23 -13.81 9.58
N TRP A 21 13.32 -14.75 9.28
CA TRP A 21 12.04 -14.89 9.97
C TRP A 21 12.21 -15.14 11.47
N GLU A 22 13.10 -16.04 11.86
CA GLU A 22 13.43 -16.28 13.28
C GLU A 22 13.89 -15.00 13.99
N THR A 23 14.59 -14.13 13.26
CA THR A 23 15.01 -12.81 13.78
C THR A 23 13.83 -11.85 13.86
N ALA A 24 12.99 -11.81 12.83
CA ALA A 24 11.81 -10.96 12.77
C ALA A 24 10.85 -11.27 13.93
N VAL A 25 10.58 -12.54 14.24
CA VAL A 25 9.70 -12.95 15.35
C VAL A 25 10.19 -12.45 16.71
N ARG A 26 11.49 -12.26 16.89
CA ARG A 26 12.06 -11.72 18.14
C ARG A 26 11.87 -10.21 18.29
N VAL A 27 11.75 -9.47 17.19
CA VAL A 27 11.75 -7.99 17.20
C VAL A 27 10.42 -7.38 16.75
N LEU A 28 9.57 -8.14 16.05
CA LEU A 28 8.25 -7.75 15.60
C LEU A 28 7.20 -8.68 16.21
N PRO A 29 6.07 -8.14 16.72
CA PRO A 29 4.94 -8.97 17.13
C PRO A 29 4.48 -9.89 16.00
N GLY A 30 4.61 -11.20 16.20
CA GLY A 30 4.30 -12.19 15.17
C GLY A 30 5.20 -12.14 13.93
N GLY A 31 6.38 -11.52 14.00
CA GLY A 31 7.38 -11.46 12.93
C GLY A 31 7.04 -10.53 11.75
N ILE A 32 5.98 -9.73 11.86
CA ILE A 32 5.46 -8.91 10.75
C ILE A 32 4.99 -7.53 11.22
N SER A 33 4.98 -6.56 10.31
CA SER A 33 4.40 -5.22 10.52
C SER A 33 2.97 -5.07 9.98
N HIS A 34 2.50 -6.02 9.17
CA HIS A 34 1.17 -5.99 8.57
C HIS A 34 0.61 -7.41 8.41
N ASN A 35 -0.56 -7.68 8.98
CA ASN A 35 -1.17 -9.01 9.09
C ASN A 35 -1.26 -9.78 7.76
N ILE A 36 -1.66 -9.10 6.68
CA ILE A 36 -1.85 -9.71 5.35
C ILE A 36 -0.58 -10.38 4.79
N ARG A 37 0.61 -9.99 5.27
CA ARG A 37 1.89 -10.55 4.81
C ARG A 37 2.11 -12.00 5.26
N THR A 38 1.39 -12.46 6.28
CA THR A 38 1.55 -13.82 6.78
C THR A 38 0.81 -14.86 5.96
N PHE A 39 -0.31 -14.49 5.33
CA PHE A 39 -1.23 -15.42 4.66
C PHE A 39 -1.56 -16.67 5.50
N GLY A 40 -1.51 -16.59 6.82
CA GLY A 40 -1.70 -17.74 7.72
C GLY A 40 -0.59 -18.81 7.67
N LEU A 41 0.50 -18.60 6.92
CA LEU A 41 1.62 -19.56 6.81
C LEU A 41 2.19 -19.99 8.18
N PRO A 42 2.37 -19.09 9.17
CA PRO A 42 2.87 -19.50 10.48
C PRO A 42 1.98 -20.54 11.19
N SER A 43 0.67 -20.52 10.96
CA SER A 43 -0.28 -21.46 11.58
C SER A 43 -0.13 -22.90 11.09
N ILE A 44 0.50 -23.10 9.94
CA ILE A 44 0.80 -24.42 9.37
C ILE A 44 2.30 -24.78 9.45
N GLY A 45 3.10 -23.97 10.14
CA GLY A 45 4.54 -24.19 10.30
C GLY A 45 5.42 -23.55 9.22
N GLY A 46 4.84 -22.80 8.29
CA GLY A 46 5.59 -22.04 7.27
C GLY A 46 5.98 -20.63 7.75
N PHE A 47 6.57 -19.86 6.83
CA PHE A 47 6.94 -18.47 7.08
C PHE A 47 6.73 -17.60 5.84
N PRO A 48 6.52 -16.28 5.99
CA PRO A 48 6.41 -15.36 4.86
C PRO A 48 7.71 -15.31 4.06
N VAL A 49 7.60 -15.23 2.73
CA VAL A 49 8.76 -15.01 1.85
C VAL A 49 9.30 -13.59 2.05
N MET A 50 10.62 -13.47 2.14
CA MET A 50 11.32 -12.18 2.30
C MET A 50 11.85 -11.73 0.95
N ILE A 51 11.31 -10.63 0.42
CA ILE A 51 11.66 -10.10 -0.91
C ILE A 51 12.94 -9.25 -0.83
N SER A 52 13.86 -9.47 -1.76
CA SER A 52 15.13 -8.73 -1.89
C SER A 52 15.05 -7.64 -2.95
N SER A 53 14.37 -7.90 -4.06
CA SER A 53 14.25 -6.95 -5.17
C SER A 53 12.98 -7.16 -5.98
N ALA A 54 12.63 -6.14 -6.78
CA ALA A 54 11.47 -6.16 -7.67
C ALA A 54 11.74 -5.28 -8.89
N ASN A 55 11.45 -5.78 -10.09
CA ASN A 55 11.60 -5.04 -11.33
C ASN A 55 10.67 -5.56 -12.43
N GLY A 56 9.97 -4.65 -13.11
CA GLY A 56 8.92 -5.00 -14.07
C GLY A 56 7.85 -5.87 -13.40
N PRO A 57 7.46 -7.00 -14.01
CA PRO A 57 6.45 -7.88 -13.43
C PRO A 57 7.03 -8.90 -12.43
N PHE A 58 8.33 -8.83 -12.10
CA PHE A 58 9.00 -9.83 -11.29
C PHE A 58 9.40 -9.32 -9.91
N ILE A 59 9.34 -10.23 -8.93
CA ILE A 59 9.93 -10.07 -7.60
C ILE A 59 10.92 -11.20 -7.35
N GLU A 60 11.97 -10.93 -6.57
CA GLU A 60 12.99 -11.91 -6.21
C GLU A 60 13.12 -11.94 -4.69
N ASP A 61 13.16 -13.15 -4.11
CA ASP A 61 13.38 -13.29 -2.67
C ASP A 61 14.87 -13.22 -2.29
N ILE A 62 15.17 -13.18 -1.00
CA ILE A 62 16.55 -13.14 -0.50
C ILE A 62 17.32 -14.45 -0.75
N ASP A 63 16.60 -15.52 -1.10
CA ASP A 63 17.12 -16.82 -1.51
C ASP A 63 17.27 -16.94 -3.04
N GLU A 64 17.13 -15.82 -3.77
CA GLU A 64 17.33 -15.71 -5.23
C GLU A 64 16.27 -16.46 -6.06
N ASN A 65 15.14 -16.84 -5.44
CA ASN A 65 14.01 -17.36 -6.19
C ASN A 65 13.25 -16.21 -6.86
N LYS A 66 12.97 -16.35 -8.15
CA LYS A 66 12.26 -15.35 -8.97
C LYS A 66 10.79 -15.73 -9.16
N TYR A 67 9.90 -14.76 -8.99
CA TYR A 67 8.45 -14.94 -9.10
C TYR A 67 7.86 -13.92 -10.07
N LEU A 68 6.88 -14.35 -10.86
CA LEU A 68 5.97 -13.45 -11.55
C LEU A 68 4.93 -12.93 -10.54
N ASP A 69 4.88 -11.64 -10.31
CA ASP A 69 4.04 -11.03 -9.28
C ASP A 69 2.62 -10.74 -9.80
N PHE A 70 1.66 -11.49 -9.27
CA PHE A 70 0.23 -11.26 -9.50
C PHE A 70 -0.42 -10.45 -8.37
N TRP A 71 0.26 -10.23 -7.25
CA TRP A 71 -0.25 -9.45 -6.12
C TRP A 71 -0.12 -7.94 -6.36
N ASN A 72 0.92 -7.51 -7.09
CA ASN A 72 1.13 -6.13 -7.56
C ASN A 72 0.88 -5.05 -6.50
N GLY A 73 1.35 -5.30 -5.27
CA GLY A 73 1.20 -4.37 -4.16
C GLY A 73 -0.25 -4.07 -3.77
N HIS A 74 -1.15 -5.05 -3.87
CA HIS A 74 -2.61 -4.85 -3.71
C HIS A 74 -3.17 -3.91 -4.79
N PHE A 75 -2.76 -4.13 -6.03
CA PHE A 75 -3.11 -3.33 -7.21
C PHE A 75 -2.55 -1.90 -7.25
N ALA A 76 -1.77 -1.49 -6.24
CA ALA A 76 -1.12 -0.17 -6.23
C ALA A 76 -0.02 -0.03 -7.28
N MET A 77 0.65 -1.14 -7.64
CA MET A 77 1.76 -1.17 -8.59
C MET A 77 1.25 -1.42 -10.02
N ILE A 78 0.31 -0.62 -10.51
CA ILE A 78 -0.32 -0.83 -11.83
C ILE A 78 0.67 -0.75 -13.00
N LEU A 79 1.75 0.02 -12.84
CA LEU A 79 2.84 0.14 -13.84
C LEU A 79 3.91 -0.95 -13.66
N GLY A 80 3.69 -1.93 -12.79
CA GLY A 80 4.71 -2.89 -12.37
C GLY A 80 5.71 -2.28 -11.39
N HIS A 81 6.73 -3.08 -11.07
CA HIS A 81 7.78 -2.69 -10.14
C HIS A 81 8.86 -1.86 -10.81
N ASN A 82 9.31 -0.82 -10.13
CA ASN A 82 10.45 0.01 -10.53
C ASN A 82 10.40 0.59 -11.97
N PRO A 83 9.29 1.20 -12.43
CA PRO A 83 9.17 1.73 -13.78
C PRO A 83 10.23 2.83 -14.05
N PRO A 84 11.01 2.75 -15.15
CA PRO A 84 12.12 3.67 -15.43
C PRO A 84 11.72 5.15 -15.41
N GLU A 85 10.57 5.49 -15.98
CA GLU A 85 10.08 6.86 -16.09
C GLU A 85 9.82 7.47 -14.69
N ILE A 86 9.29 6.67 -13.77
CA ILE A 86 9.05 7.11 -12.38
C ILE A 86 10.37 7.19 -11.61
N GLN A 87 11.30 6.26 -11.85
CA GLN A 87 12.62 6.32 -11.22
C GLN A 87 13.37 7.61 -11.57
N GLU A 88 13.34 8.01 -12.83
CA GLU A 88 14.00 9.24 -13.29
C GLU A 88 13.41 10.47 -12.61
N ILE A 89 12.07 10.58 -12.57
CA ILE A 89 11.37 11.69 -11.91
C ILE A 89 11.69 11.73 -10.40
N ILE A 90 11.73 10.57 -9.73
CA ILE A 90 12.10 10.48 -8.31
C ILE A 90 13.55 10.93 -8.11
N LYS A 91 14.50 10.45 -8.93
CA LYS A 91 15.92 10.83 -8.83
C LYS A 91 16.11 12.32 -8.99
N GLU A 92 15.43 12.92 -9.96
CA GLU A 92 15.41 14.38 -10.14
C GLU A 92 14.85 15.07 -8.88
N HIS A 93 13.72 14.60 -8.37
CA HIS A 93 13.07 15.18 -7.19
C HIS A 93 13.93 15.16 -5.93
N LEU A 94 14.71 14.09 -5.75
CA LEU A 94 15.62 13.96 -4.60
C LEU A 94 16.66 15.09 -4.54
N SER A 95 17.00 15.71 -5.67
CA SER A 95 17.91 16.87 -5.69
C SER A 95 17.33 18.13 -5.03
N PHE A 96 16.01 18.23 -4.93
CA PHE A 96 15.33 19.37 -4.30
C PHE A 96 15.02 19.14 -2.82
N GLY A 97 15.20 17.91 -2.32
CA GLY A 97 14.82 17.51 -0.97
C GLY A 97 13.53 16.70 -0.93
N TRP A 98 13.41 15.90 0.13
CA TRP A 98 12.39 14.88 0.35
C TRP A 98 11.21 15.28 1.24
N HIS A 99 11.41 16.15 2.23
CA HIS A 99 10.37 16.56 3.17
C HIS A 99 10.50 18.05 3.47
N PHE A 100 9.52 18.82 3.03
CA PHE A 100 9.53 20.29 3.14
C PHE A 100 8.77 20.83 4.36
N GLY A 101 7.98 19.99 5.04
CA GLY A 101 7.13 20.43 6.17
C GLY A 101 6.09 21.50 5.81
N THR A 102 5.88 21.78 4.52
CA THR A 102 5.01 22.85 4.01
C THR A 102 4.49 22.52 2.61
N ASN A 103 3.64 23.41 2.08
CA ASN A 103 2.95 23.25 0.81
C ASN A 103 3.92 23.20 -0.39
N THR A 104 3.59 22.38 -1.39
CA THR A 104 4.32 22.31 -2.67
C THR A 104 3.37 22.48 -3.85
N LYS A 105 3.87 22.89 -5.03
CA LYS A 105 3.05 22.96 -6.25
C LYS A 105 2.45 21.59 -6.63
N TYR A 106 3.18 20.50 -6.35
CA TYR A 106 2.78 19.13 -6.72
C TYR A 106 1.46 18.69 -6.09
N GLN A 107 1.14 19.18 -4.88
CA GLN A 107 -0.14 18.87 -4.25
C GLN A 107 -1.32 19.53 -4.98
N ILE A 108 -1.10 20.72 -5.56
CA ILE A 108 -2.12 21.46 -6.32
C ILE A 108 -2.32 20.77 -7.66
N ASP A 109 -1.24 20.45 -8.37
CA ASP A 109 -1.28 19.76 -9.67
C ASP A 109 -2.00 18.41 -9.57
N LEU A 110 -1.67 17.63 -8.54
CA LEU A 110 -2.32 16.33 -8.30
C LEU A 110 -3.80 16.49 -7.92
N ALA A 111 -4.15 17.45 -7.06
CA ALA A 111 -5.54 17.70 -6.70
C ALA A 111 -6.39 18.11 -7.91
N SER A 112 -5.88 19.03 -8.74
CA SER A 112 -6.56 19.45 -9.97
C SER A 112 -6.79 18.28 -10.90
N ARG A 113 -5.74 17.47 -11.15
CA ARG A 113 -5.87 16.30 -12.03
C ARG A 113 -6.92 15.31 -11.52
N LEU A 114 -6.93 15.03 -10.22
CA LEU A 114 -7.92 14.13 -9.61
C LEU A 114 -9.35 14.70 -9.70
N ILE A 115 -9.54 16.00 -9.53
CA ILE A 115 -10.84 16.66 -9.69
C ILE A 115 -11.33 16.53 -11.15
N ASP A 116 -10.45 16.79 -12.10
CA ASP A 116 -10.77 16.71 -13.54
C ASP A 116 -11.13 15.27 -13.96
N ASP A 117 -10.43 14.28 -13.44
CA ASP A 117 -10.65 12.86 -13.75
C ASP A 117 -11.90 12.26 -13.03
N ASN A 118 -12.48 12.95 -12.04
CA ASN A 118 -13.59 12.42 -11.22
C ASN A 118 -14.83 13.33 -11.25
N PRO A 119 -15.75 13.13 -12.23
CA PRO A 119 -16.98 13.90 -12.34
C PRO A 119 -17.81 13.85 -11.05
N GLY A 120 -18.01 15.01 -10.43
CA GLY A 120 -18.76 15.12 -9.18
C GLY A 120 -17.89 15.27 -7.93
N VAL A 121 -16.57 15.43 -8.07
CA VAL A 121 -15.69 15.96 -7.03
C VAL A 121 -15.41 17.44 -7.32
N GLU A 122 -15.57 18.31 -6.33
CA GLU A 122 -15.30 19.76 -6.44
C GLU A 122 -14.04 20.16 -5.67
N LYS A 123 -13.73 19.47 -4.57
CA LYS A 123 -12.55 19.72 -3.72
C LYS A 123 -12.01 18.43 -3.14
N ILE A 124 -10.69 18.39 -2.97
CA ILE A 124 -9.96 17.31 -2.31
C ILE A 124 -9.22 17.88 -1.10
N HIS A 125 -9.34 17.20 0.04
CA HIS A 125 -8.71 17.66 1.28
C HIS A 125 -7.39 16.93 1.58
N LYS A 126 -7.35 15.61 1.39
CA LYS A 126 -6.23 14.77 1.77
C LYS A 126 -5.79 13.90 0.60
N ILE A 127 -4.48 13.80 0.41
CA ILE A 127 -3.87 12.96 -0.63
C ILE A 127 -2.84 12.07 0.07
N GLU A 128 -3.19 10.81 0.28
CA GLU A 128 -2.33 9.81 0.91
C GLU A 128 -2.42 8.48 0.16
N ILE A 129 -1.31 7.73 0.20
CA ILE A 129 -1.12 6.51 -0.59
C ILE A 129 -1.66 5.26 0.16
N ILE A 130 -2.12 5.39 1.43
CA ILE A 130 -2.65 4.26 2.22
C ILE A 130 -3.99 4.63 2.87
N SER A 131 -5.04 3.85 2.57
CA SER A 131 -6.44 4.23 2.82
C SER A 131 -7.08 3.73 4.12
N ASN A 132 -6.34 3.58 5.22
CA ASN A 132 -6.94 3.04 6.46
C ASN A 132 -7.78 4.07 7.25
N ILE A 133 -7.67 5.37 6.95
CA ILE A 133 -8.35 6.45 7.70
C ILE A 133 -9.60 6.99 6.96
N LYS A 134 -9.75 6.71 5.65
CA LYS A 134 -10.79 7.33 4.79
C LYS A 134 -12.22 7.09 5.29
N ASN A 135 -12.54 5.89 5.78
CA ASN A 135 -13.90 5.55 6.21
C ASN A 135 -14.33 6.35 7.46
N ILE A 136 -13.39 6.70 8.34
CA ILE A 136 -13.72 7.41 9.59
C ILE A 136 -13.98 8.89 9.32
N GLU A 137 -13.17 9.53 8.48
CA GLU A 137 -13.31 10.96 8.18
C GLU A 137 -14.48 11.26 7.25
N THR A 138 -14.72 10.42 6.23
CA THR A 138 -15.92 10.52 5.38
C THR A 138 -17.20 10.32 6.19
N THR A 139 -17.23 9.37 7.12
CA THR A 139 -18.35 9.15 8.04
C THR A 139 -18.52 10.34 8.99
N LYS A 140 -17.44 10.90 9.55
CA LYS A 140 -17.51 12.11 10.39
C LYS A 140 -18.00 13.33 9.62
N CYS A 141 -17.53 13.53 8.39
CA CYS A 141 -17.96 14.63 7.52
C CYS A 141 -19.45 14.49 7.19
N SER A 142 -19.88 13.32 6.73
CA SER A 142 -21.29 13.05 6.44
C SER A 142 -22.17 13.16 7.69
N GLN A 143 -21.73 12.69 8.85
CA GLN A 143 -22.45 12.87 10.13
C GLN A 143 -22.52 14.33 10.57
N CYS A 144 -21.46 15.11 10.41
CA CYS A 144 -21.45 16.55 10.72
C CYS A 144 -22.39 17.32 9.79
N GLN A 145 -22.38 16.99 8.49
CA GLN A 145 -23.27 17.58 7.51
C GLN A 145 -24.75 17.18 7.71
N THR A 146 -25.01 15.97 8.20
CA THR A 146 -26.37 15.47 8.46
C THR A 146 -26.92 15.91 9.82
N ARG A 147 -26.07 16.23 10.80
CA ARG A 147 -26.49 16.86 12.08
C ARG A 147 -27.13 18.24 11.90
N LYS A 148 -27.03 18.88 10.73
CA LYS A 148 -27.80 20.08 10.37
C LYS A 148 -29.16 19.82 9.70
N LYS A 149 -29.66 18.56 9.64
CA LYS A 149 -30.89 18.20 8.90
C LYS A 149 -31.95 17.45 9.71
N LYS A 150 -32.28 17.95 10.90
CA LYS A 150 -33.66 17.76 11.41
C LYS A 150 -34.58 18.93 11.08
N GLN A 151 -34.09 19.93 10.35
CA GLN A 151 -34.91 20.96 9.74
C GLN A 151 -34.38 21.25 8.33
N TYR A 152 -35.31 21.49 7.39
CA TYR A 152 -35.13 21.95 6.00
C TYR A 152 -34.96 20.91 4.88
N GLN A 153 -36.02 20.86 4.07
CA GLN A 153 -36.09 20.38 2.70
C GLN A 153 -35.15 21.18 1.79
N GLY A 154 -34.53 20.51 0.81
CA GLY A 154 -33.72 21.12 -0.25
C GLY A 154 -32.23 20.88 -0.08
N LEU A 155 -31.69 19.84 -0.72
CA LEU A 155 -30.31 19.45 -0.52
C LEU A 155 -29.42 19.45 -1.75
N LYS A 156 -28.50 20.42 -1.81
CA LYS A 156 -27.23 20.28 -2.54
C LYS A 156 -26.34 19.31 -1.76
N LYS A 157 -26.09 18.13 -2.32
CA LYS A 157 -25.06 17.18 -1.84
C LYS A 157 -23.70 17.86 -2.01
N SER A 158 -22.90 17.98 -0.94
CA SER A 158 -21.53 18.50 -1.07
C SER A 158 -20.63 17.46 -1.75
N LYS A 159 -19.90 17.90 -2.77
CA LYS A 159 -19.05 17.10 -3.64
C LYS A 159 -17.58 17.16 -3.20
N VAL A 160 -17.29 16.79 -1.95
CA VAL A 160 -15.91 16.81 -1.42
C VAL A 160 -15.40 15.38 -1.30
N LEU A 161 -14.27 15.08 -1.94
CA LEU A 161 -13.56 13.82 -1.77
C LEU A 161 -12.57 13.98 -0.61
N ILE A 162 -12.65 13.09 0.37
CA ILE A 162 -11.78 13.05 1.56
C ILE A 162 -10.89 11.83 1.46
#